data_AF-A0ABC8TV15-F1
#
_entry.id   AF-A0ABC8TV15-F1
#
_cell.length_a   1.000
_cell.length_b   1.000
_cell.length_c   1.000
_cell.angle_alpha   90.00
_cell.angle_beta   90.00
_cell.angle_gamma   90.00
#
_symmetry.space_group_name_H-M   'P 1'
#
loop_
_entity.id
_entity.type
_entity.pdbx_description
1 polymer ?
#
loop_
_entity_poly.entity_id
_entity_poly.type
_entity_poly.pdbx_seq_one_letter_code
_entity_poly.pdbx_strand_id
1 'polypeptide(L)'
;MEISVPNRLVNHSFSSSPLSSQPLKTGVRFLQPNLIPTRLNRSKPSTPIGIGAQRTMIPSASNNGSPTISNLVDSVGGGRIGEVKRVTKETNVSVKIDLDGSGVADSSTGIPFLDHMLDQLASHGLFNVHVKATGDIHIDDHHTNEDVALAIGTALLQALGDRKGINRFGDFSAPLDEALIHVSL
;
A
#
# COMPACT_ATOMS: atom_id res chain seq x y z
N MET A 1 42.79 -4.73 29.74
CA MET A 1 43.42 -4.57 28.42
C MET A 1 42.89 -3.27 27.85
N GLU A 2 43.64 -2.19 28.05
CA GLU A 2 43.27 -0.85 27.58
C GLU A 2 43.56 -0.72 26.09
N ILE A 3 42.58 -0.23 25.34
CA ILE A 3 42.72 0.06 23.91
C ILE A 3 42.81 1.58 23.79
N SER A 4 44.03 2.06 23.60
CA SER A 4 44.37 3.46 23.41
C SER A 4 43.92 3.94 22.03
N VAL A 5 43.13 5.02 21.98
CA VAL A 5 42.70 5.70 20.75
C VAL A 5 43.63 6.89 20.50
N PRO A 6 44.30 7.01 19.34
CA PRO A 6 45.08 8.20 19.03
C PRO A 6 44.22 9.32 18.46
N ASN A 7 44.25 10.47 19.15
CA ASN A 7 43.75 11.78 18.72
C ASN A 7 44.49 12.24 17.45
N ARG A 8 43.79 12.35 16.31
CA ARG A 8 44.32 13.01 15.11
C ARG A 8 43.57 14.31 14.86
N LEU A 9 44.16 15.40 15.33
CA LEU A 9 43.80 16.76 14.98
C LEU A 9 44.03 16.98 13.47
N VAL A 10 42.97 17.34 12.75
CA VAL A 10 43.08 17.88 11.39
C VAL A 10 42.42 19.26 11.42
N ASN A 11 43.26 20.29 11.46
CA ASN A 11 42.88 21.67 11.19
C ASN A 11 42.65 21.81 9.67
N HIS A 12 41.43 22.15 9.26
CA HIS A 12 41.21 22.80 7.97
C HIS A 12 40.49 24.12 8.18
N SER A 13 41.22 25.16 7.79
CA SER A 13 40.92 26.57 7.88
C SER A 13 39.71 26.94 7.02
N PHE A 14 38.80 27.70 7.62
CA PHE A 14 37.69 28.35 6.93
C PHE A 14 38.22 29.40 5.93
N SER A 15 37.80 29.30 4.67
CA SER A 15 37.92 30.37 3.68
C SER A 15 36.51 30.90 3.41
N SER A 16 36.23 32.09 3.93
CA SER A 16 35.02 32.87 3.67
C SER A 16 35.24 33.72 2.41
N SER A 17 34.28 33.69 1.49
CA SER A 17 34.16 34.66 0.40
C SER A 17 32.75 35.27 0.41
N PRO A 18 32.60 36.59 0.17
CA PRO A 18 31.39 37.34 0.51
C PRO A 18 30.22 37.18 -0.48
N LEU A 19 29.02 37.40 0.07
CA LEU A 19 27.70 37.44 -0.57
C LEU A 19 27.63 38.38 -1.79
N SER A 20 26.94 37.93 -2.84
CA SER A 20 26.36 38.77 -3.88
C SER A 20 24.83 38.80 -3.74
N SER A 21 24.29 39.97 -3.48
CA SER A 21 22.86 40.27 -3.31
C SER A 21 22.16 40.47 -4.66
N GLN A 22 21.11 39.69 -4.93
CA GLN A 22 20.16 39.96 -6.02
C GLN A 22 18.73 39.97 -5.44
N PRO A 23 17.89 41.00 -5.73
CA PRO A 23 16.59 41.15 -5.10
C PRO A 23 15.51 40.22 -5.69
N LEU A 24 14.63 39.77 -4.79
CA LEU A 24 13.42 38.98 -5.03
C LEU A 24 12.44 39.72 -5.97
N LYS A 25 12.02 39.05 -7.05
CA LYS A 25 10.84 39.46 -7.83
C LYS A 25 9.61 38.69 -7.37
N THR A 26 8.75 39.39 -6.64
CA THR A 26 7.41 38.98 -6.24
C THR A 26 6.51 38.90 -7.47
N GLY A 27 6.17 37.68 -7.90
CA GLY A 27 5.19 37.42 -8.96
C GLY A 27 3.96 36.77 -8.38
N VAL A 28 2.97 37.56 -7.94
CA VAL A 28 1.66 37.08 -7.52
C VAL A 28 0.91 36.60 -8.76
N ARG A 29 0.76 35.29 -8.92
CA ARG A 29 -0.02 34.67 -10.01
C ARG A 29 -1.41 34.34 -9.47
N PHE A 30 -2.36 35.24 -9.68
CA PHE A 30 -3.79 34.97 -9.47
C PHE A 30 -4.25 33.93 -10.50
N LEU A 31 -4.61 32.73 -10.05
CA LEU A 31 -5.32 31.75 -10.86
C LEU A 31 -6.83 31.95 -10.66
N GLN A 32 -7.54 32.25 -11.74
CA GLN A 32 -9.01 32.33 -11.76
C GLN A 32 -9.61 30.91 -11.67
N PRO A 33 -10.72 30.70 -10.94
CA PRO A 33 -11.41 29.43 -10.92
C PRO A 33 -12.27 29.26 -12.19
N ASN A 34 -11.96 28.23 -12.99
CA ASN A 34 -12.83 27.81 -14.08
C ASN A 34 -14.06 27.10 -13.51
N LEU A 35 -15.21 27.74 -13.66
CA LEU A 35 -16.55 27.20 -13.42
C LEU A 35 -16.86 26.08 -14.44
N ILE A 36 -17.14 24.87 -13.95
CA ILE A 36 -17.72 23.78 -14.74
C ILE A 36 -19.26 23.85 -14.56
N PRO A 37 -20.06 23.94 -15.64
CA PRO A 37 -21.50 23.89 -15.52
C PRO A 37 -22.04 22.44 -15.48
N THR A 38 -23.08 22.30 -14.66
CA THR A 38 -23.92 21.14 -14.35
C THR A 38 -24.54 20.43 -15.55
N ARG A 39 -24.69 19.10 -15.47
CA ARG A 39 -25.91 18.45 -15.97
C ARG A 39 -26.23 17.12 -15.28
N LEU A 40 -27.25 17.17 -14.43
CA LEU A 40 -28.07 16.03 -14.01
C LEU A 40 -28.72 15.40 -15.25
N ASN A 41 -28.68 14.07 -15.38
CA ASN A 41 -29.80 13.37 -16.01
C ASN A 41 -30.01 11.96 -15.43
N ARG A 42 -31.27 11.69 -15.14
CA ARG A 42 -31.86 10.56 -14.39
C ARG A 42 -32.38 9.50 -15.35
N SER A 43 -32.33 8.22 -14.92
CA SER A 43 -33.25 7.09 -15.24
C SER A 43 -33.41 6.62 -16.71
N LYS A 44 -33.58 5.35 -17.10
CA LYS A 44 -33.92 4.04 -16.46
C LYS A 44 -33.71 2.91 -17.55
N PRO A 45 -33.90 1.62 -17.22
CA PRO A 45 -33.34 0.46 -17.95
C PRO A 45 -34.29 -0.17 -19.01
N SER A 46 -33.74 -1.03 -19.88
CA SER A 46 -34.51 -2.00 -20.67
C SER A 46 -33.77 -3.34 -20.81
N THR A 47 -34.53 -4.42 -20.53
CA THR A 47 -34.22 -5.84 -20.62
C THR A 47 -34.37 -6.40 -22.05
N PRO A 48 -33.95 -7.67 -22.32
CA PRO A 48 -33.60 -8.15 -23.66
C PRO A 48 -34.75 -8.92 -24.35
N ILE A 49 -34.68 -9.04 -25.68
CA ILE A 49 -35.50 -9.96 -26.47
C ILE A 49 -34.62 -10.61 -27.55
N GLY A 50 -34.65 -11.94 -27.60
CA GLY A 50 -33.94 -12.77 -28.57
C GLY A 50 -34.79 -13.15 -29.78
N ILE A 51 -34.11 -13.39 -30.90
CA ILE A 51 -34.51 -14.09 -32.14
C ILE A 51 -33.14 -14.53 -32.72
N GLY A 52 -32.81 -15.76 -33.13
CA GLY A 52 -33.59 -16.88 -33.64
C GLY A 52 -32.90 -17.34 -34.94
N ALA A 53 -32.47 -18.61 -34.96
CA ALA A 53 -32.29 -19.48 -36.13
C ALA A 53 -31.03 -19.38 -37.06
N GLN A 54 -30.26 -20.48 -37.00
CA GLN A 54 -29.94 -21.43 -38.09
C GLN A 54 -28.70 -21.29 -38.99
N ARG A 55 -28.02 -22.46 -39.11
CA ARG A 55 -27.28 -23.05 -40.27
C ARG A 55 -25.91 -22.42 -40.57
N THR A 56 -24.80 -23.15 -40.82
CA THR A 56 -24.61 -24.40 -41.57
C THR A 56 -23.23 -25.00 -41.24
N MET A 57 -23.07 -26.33 -41.32
CA MET A 57 -21.79 -27.05 -41.33
C MET A 57 -21.16 -27.09 -42.73
N ILE A 58 -19.84 -26.92 -42.87
CA ILE A 58 -19.00 -27.51 -43.95
C ILE A 58 -17.57 -27.80 -43.38
N PRO A 59 -16.92 -28.95 -43.72
CA PRO A 59 -15.67 -29.44 -43.11
C PRO A 59 -14.42 -29.26 -43.99
N SER A 60 -13.21 -29.42 -43.39
CA SER A 60 -11.91 -29.92 -43.95
C SER A 60 -10.73 -29.29 -43.20
N ALA A 61 -10.01 -30.01 -42.34
CA ALA A 61 -8.84 -30.87 -42.61
C ALA A 61 -7.65 -30.11 -43.24
N SER A 62 -6.61 -29.79 -42.45
CA SER A 62 -5.20 -30.15 -42.74
C SER A 62 -4.21 -29.63 -41.66
N ASN A 63 -3.62 -30.61 -40.96
CA ASN A 63 -2.27 -30.73 -40.40
C ASN A 63 -1.24 -29.56 -40.44
N ASN A 64 -0.56 -29.32 -39.30
CA ASN A 64 0.88 -29.60 -39.08
C ASN A 64 1.48 -28.70 -37.97
N GLY A 65 2.12 -29.33 -36.98
CA GLY A 65 3.39 -28.84 -36.44
C GLY A 65 3.39 -28.13 -35.10
N SER A 66 4.04 -28.80 -34.13
CA SER A 66 4.64 -28.31 -32.88
C SER A 66 3.72 -28.16 -31.66
N PRO A 67 3.97 -28.92 -30.56
CA PRO A 67 3.55 -28.47 -29.26
C PRO A 67 4.53 -27.35 -28.91
N THR A 68 4.15 -26.10 -29.18
CA THR A 68 4.77 -25.00 -28.45
C THR A 68 4.34 -25.23 -27.01
N ILE A 69 5.19 -25.92 -26.23
CA ILE A 69 5.25 -25.71 -24.79
C ILE A 69 5.71 -24.26 -24.64
N SER A 70 4.80 -23.32 -24.89
CA SER A 70 4.83 -22.07 -24.17
C SER A 70 4.81 -22.54 -22.73
N ASN A 71 5.92 -22.34 -22.03
CA ASN A 71 5.94 -22.45 -20.59
C ASN A 71 4.72 -21.64 -20.11
N LEU A 72 3.62 -22.35 -19.86
CA LEU A 72 2.70 -22.04 -18.81
C LEU A 72 3.64 -22.11 -17.61
N VAL A 73 4.26 -20.96 -17.32
CA VAL A 73 4.78 -20.75 -16.00
C VAL A 73 3.56 -21.08 -15.15
N ASP A 74 3.70 -22.11 -14.34
CA ASP A 74 2.77 -22.41 -13.29
C ASP A 74 2.76 -21.17 -12.39
N SER A 75 2.01 -20.15 -12.77
CA SER A 75 1.49 -19.15 -11.85
C SER A 75 0.33 -19.80 -11.11
N VAL A 76 0.59 -20.95 -10.49
CA VAL A 76 -0.08 -21.34 -9.25
C VAL A 76 0.59 -20.52 -8.16
N GLY A 77 0.44 -19.21 -8.26
CA GLY A 77 0.88 -18.24 -7.27
C GLY A 77 -0.35 -17.47 -6.87
N GLY A 78 -1.27 -18.11 -6.14
CA GLY A 78 -2.24 -17.33 -5.38
C GLY A 78 -1.44 -16.36 -4.52
N GLY A 79 -1.64 -15.06 -4.70
CA GLY A 79 -0.86 -14.02 -4.01
C GLY A 79 -0.81 -14.29 -2.50
N ARG A 80 0.28 -13.88 -1.84
CA ARG A 80 0.45 -14.03 -0.39
C ARG A 80 -0.50 -13.07 0.33
N ILE A 81 -1.75 -13.52 0.48
CA ILE A 81 -2.85 -12.73 1.00
C ILE A 81 -3.35 -13.34 2.31
N GLY A 82 -3.53 -12.50 3.31
CA GLY A 82 -4.19 -12.84 4.57
C GLY A 82 -5.45 -12.02 4.74
N GLU A 83 -6.52 -12.64 5.21
CA GLU A 83 -7.81 -11.98 5.44
C GLU A 83 -8.39 -12.41 6.79
N VAL A 84 -8.68 -11.42 7.63
CA VAL A 84 -9.11 -11.63 9.00
C VAL A 84 -10.32 -10.77 9.28
N LYS A 85 -11.35 -11.39 9.85
CA LYS A 85 -12.48 -10.71 10.44
C LYS A 85 -12.55 -11.04 11.93
N ARG A 86 -12.57 -10.03 12.77
CA ARG A 86 -12.58 -10.13 14.23
C ARG A 86 -13.72 -9.28 14.79
N VAL A 87 -14.53 -9.86 15.65
CA VAL A 87 -15.69 -9.18 16.26
C VAL A 87 -15.69 -9.46 17.76
N THR A 88 -15.76 -8.42 18.57
CA THR A 88 -15.93 -8.47 20.02
C THR A 88 -17.17 -7.68 20.43
N LYS A 89 -17.30 -7.39 21.73
CA LYS A 89 -18.32 -6.47 22.23
C LYS A 89 -17.91 -5.02 22.01
N GLU A 90 -16.60 -4.73 22.01
CA GLU A 90 -16.07 -3.38 21.82
C GLU A 90 -15.92 -3.03 20.33
N THR A 91 -15.49 -3.98 19.49
CA THR A 91 -15.09 -3.67 18.10
C THR A 91 -15.56 -4.69 17.06
N ASN A 92 -15.53 -4.26 15.81
CA ASN A 92 -15.71 -5.09 14.62
C ASN A 92 -14.67 -4.64 13.58
N VAL A 93 -13.74 -5.55 13.27
CA VAL A 93 -12.54 -5.30 12.47
C VAL A 93 -12.48 -6.28 11.31
N SER A 94 -12.21 -5.78 10.11
CA SER A 94 -11.95 -6.55 8.90
C SER A 94 -10.64 -6.07 8.28
N VAL A 95 -9.71 -6.99 8.06
CA VAL A 95 -8.39 -6.71 7.50
C VAL A 95 -8.13 -7.64 6.33
N LYS A 96 -7.58 -7.11 5.25
CA LYS A 96 -6.99 -7.86 4.15
C LYS A 96 -5.63 -7.27 3.81
N ILE A 97 -4.60 -8.10 3.80
CA ILE A 97 -3.22 -7.70 3.46
C ILE A 97 -2.70 -8.59 2.34
N ASP A 98 -2.12 -7.98 1.32
CA ASP A 98 -1.35 -8.63 0.26
C ASP A 98 0.13 -8.26 0.42
N LEU A 99 0.98 -9.27 0.67
CA LEU A 99 2.43 -9.06 0.83
C LEU A 99 3.15 -8.76 -0.49
N ASP A 100 2.55 -9.12 -1.63
CA ASP A 100 3.10 -8.93 -2.98
C ASP A 100 2.38 -7.79 -3.72
N GLY A 101 1.94 -6.78 -2.96
CA GLY A 101 1.14 -5.67 -3.46
C GLY A 101 1.91 -4.59 -4.24
N SER A 102 1.23 -3.47 -4.44
CA SER A 102 1.78 -2.27 -5.09
C SER A 102 1.68 -1.02 -4.21
N GLY A 103 1.49 -1.20 -2.91
CA GLY A 103 1.35 -0.10 -1.94
C GLY A 103 -0.03 0.56 -1.89
N VAL A 104 -1.11 -0.16 -2.26
CA VAL A 104 -2.47 0.39 -2.18
C VAL A 104 -2.94 0.40 -0.72
N ALA A 105 -3.39 1.56 -0.24
CA ALA A 105 -4.01 1.69 1.08
C ALA A 105 -5.50 2.01 0.97
N ASP A 106 -6.33 1.28 1.72
CA ASP A 106 -7.75 1.56 1.93
C ASP A 106 -8.10 1.25 3.39
N SER A 107 -7.66 2.14 4.28
CA SER A 107 -7.84 2.05 5.71
C SER A 107 -8.93 3.01 6.19
N SER A 108 -9.86 2.50 6.99
CA SER A 108 -10.88 3.30 7.68
C SER A 108 -11.16 2.63 9.03
N THR A 109 -10.44 3.08 10.05
CA THR A 109 -10.52 2.54 11.40
C THR A 109 -11.42 3.37 12.33
N GLY A 110 -11.74 4.59 11.92
CA GLY A 110 -12.38 5.59 12.78
C GLY A 110 -11.37 6.40 13.62
N ILE A 111 -10.08 6.07 13.55
CA ILE A 111 -8.97 6.80 14.17
C ILE A 111 -8.12 7.41 13.04
N PRO A 112 -8.31 8.69 12.67
CA PRO A 112 -7.70 9.26 11.46
C PRO A 112 -6.17 9.20 11.42
N PHE A 113 -5.51 9.33 12.58
CA PHE A 113 -4.05 9.25 12.63
C PHE A 113 -3.54 7.81 12.43
N LEU A 114 -4.27 6.81 12.93
CA LEU A 114 -3.95 5.41 12.67
C LEU A 114 -4.11 5.08 11.18
N ASP A 115 -5.18 5.57 10.55
CA ASP A 115 -5.38 5.41 9.10
C ASP A 115 -4.18 5.99 8.32
N HIS A 116 -3.71 7.19 8.71
CA HIS A 116 -2.52 7.80 8.11
C HIS A 116 -1.24 6.97 8.31
N MET A 117 -1.06 6.31 9.46
CA MET A 117 0.08 5.42 9.70
C MET A 117 -0.01 4.14 8.86
N LEU A 118 -1.22 3.59 8.68
CA LEU A 118 -1.45 2.43 7.82
C LEU A 118 -1.17 2.75 6.34
N ASP A 119 -1.43 3.98 5.90
CA ASP A 119 -1.04 4.45 4.56
C ASP A 119 0.48 4.39 4.37
N GLN A 120 1.27 4.75 5.38
CA GLN A 120 2.73 4.67 5.31
C GLN A 120 3.23 3.22 5.28
N LEU A 121 2.57 2.33 6.05
CA LEU A 121 2.86 0.90 6.03
C LEU A 121 2.65 0.31 4.62
N ALA A 122 1.55 0.69 3.95
CA ALA A 122 1.27 0.26 2.60
C ALA A 122 2.28 0.86 1.60
N SER A 123 2.46 2.18 1.58
CA SER A 123 3.26 2.87 0.57
C SER A 123 4.75 2.52 0.62
N HIS A 124 5.33 2.41 1.81
CA HIS A 124 6.75 2.11 1.99
C HIS A 124 7.05 0.60 2.06
N GLY A 125 6.09 -0.21 2.54
CA GLY A 125 6.18 -1.68 2.55
C GLY A 125 5.78 -2.32 1.22
N LEU A 126 5.17 -1.55 0.31
CA LEU A 126 4.51 -2.01 -0.93
C LEU A 126 3.38 -3.02 -0.72
N PHE A 127 2.86 -3.14 0.51
CA PHE A 127 1.71 -3.99 0.78
C PHE A 127 0.42 -3.36 0.24
N ASN A 128 -0.53 -4.19 -0.22
CA ASN A 128 -1.90 -3.71 -0.33
C ASN A 128 -2.59 -3.92 1.02
N VAL A 129 -3.01 -2.85 1.67
CA VAL A 129 -3.56 -2.84 3.03
C VAL A 129 -5.00 -2.34 2.99
N HIS A 130 -5.95 -3.23 3.28
CA HIS A 130 -7.35 -2.89 3.45
C HIS A 130 -7.74 -3.12 4.90
N VAL A 131 -8.18 -2.07 5.58
CA VAL A 131 -8.63 -2.15 6.98
C VAL A 131 -9.95 -1.43 7.11
N LYS A 132 -10.96 -2.10 7.66
CA LYS A 132 -12.23 -1.51 8.07
C LYS A 132 -12.45 -1.85 9.53
N ALA A 133 -12.57 -0.84 10.38
CA ALA A 133 -12.90 -1.04 11.79
C ALA A 133 -13.99 -0.08 12.24
N THR A 134 -14.83 -0.59 13.14
CA THR A 134 -15.75 0.20 13.95
C THR A 134 -15.61 -0.26 15.37
N GLY A 135 -15.54 0.67 16.32
CA GLY A 135 -15.46 0.33 17.74
C GLY A 135 -16.04 1.42 18.63
N ASP A 136 -15.84 1.25 19.92
CA ASP A 136 -16.32 2.10 21.00
C ASP A 136 -15.47 3.37 21.22
N ILE A 137 -15.11 4.08 20.13
CA ILE A 137 -14.24 5.28 20.11
C ILE A 137 -14.73 6.42 21.04
N HIS A 138 -16.00 6.38 21.43
CA HIS A 138 -16.59 7.31 22.40
C HIS A 138 -16.13 7.08 23.84
N ILE A 139 -15.59 5.90 24.16
CA ILE A 139 -14.93 5.59 25.43
C ILE A 139 -13.48 6.05 25.32
N ASP A 140 -12.71 5.39 24.46
CA ASP A 140 -11.38 5.78 24.01
C ASP A 140 -11.03 5.05 22.69
N ASP A 141 -9.84 5.30 22.14
CA ASP A 141 -9.34 4.65 20.93
C ASP A 141 -8.66 3.29 21.17
N HIS A 142 -8.51 2.86 22.44
CA HIS A 142 -7.65 1.76 22.84
C HIS A 142 -8.08 0.44 22.21
N HIS A 143 -9.35 0.06 22.41
CA HIS A 143 -9.85 -1.22 21.91
C HIS A 143 -9.80 -1.28 20.38
N THR A 144 -10.16 -0.18 19.70
CA THR A 144 -10.13 -0.12 18.24
C THR A 144 -8.70 -0.25 17.71
N ASN A 145 -7.75 0.47 18.31
CA ASN A 145 -6.34 0.41 17.93
C ASN A 145 -5.73 -0.99 18.18
N GLU A 146 -5.96 -1.56 19.36
CA GLU A 146 -5.48 -2.91 19.72
C GLU A 146 -6.04 -3.96 18.76
N ASP A 147 -7.35 -3.95 18.54
CA ASP A 147 -8.02 -4.98 17.77
C ASP A 147 -7.69 -4.93 16.28
N VAL A 148 -7.42 -3.73 15.75
CA VAL A 148 -6.84 -3.54 14.41
C VAL A 148 -5.44 -4.15 14.34
N ALA A 149 -4.56 -3.88 15.31
CA ALA A 149 -3.21 -4.43 15.32
C ALA A 149 -3.21 -5.97 15.43
N LEU A 150 -4.08 -6.55 16.27
CA LEU A 150 -4.26 -8.00 16.38
C LEU A 150 -4.74 -8.64 15.07
N ALA A 151 -5.70 -8.00 14.39
CA ALA A 151 -6.21 -8.49 13.10
C ALA A 151 -5.14 -8.38 12.00
N ILE A 152 -4.38 -7.29 11.96
CA ILE A 152 -3.23 -7.10 11.04
C ILE A 152 -2.16 -8.17 11.28
N GLY A 153 -1.73 -8.39 12.52
CA GLY A 153 -0.73 -9.39 12.85
C GLY A 153 -1.18 -10.80 12.45
N THR A 154 -2.47 -11.11 12.63
CA THR A 154 -3.05 -12.39 12.20
C THR A 154 -3.09 -12.50 10.67
N ALA A 155 -3.43 -11.43 9.95
CA ALA A 155 -3.45 -11.41 8.49
C ALA A 155 -2.03 -11.58 7.93
N LEU A 156 -1.03 -10.91 8.48
CA LEU A 156 0.38 -11.10 8.13
C LEU A 156 0.82 -12.54 8.36
N LEU A 157 0.45 -13.14 9.50
CA LEU A 157 0.77 -14.53 9.81
C LEU A 157 0.18 -15.50 8.77
N GLN A 158 -1.07 -15.29 8.36
CA GLN A 158 -1.71 -16.09 7.32
C GLN A 158 -1.03 -15.90 5.96
N ALA A 159 -0.78 -14.65 5.56
CA ALA A 159 -0.17 -14.31 4.28
C ALA A 159 1.26 -14.87 4.14
N LEU A 160 2.00 -14.94 5.25
CA LEU A 160 3.37 -15.48 5.29
C LEU A 160 3.43 -16.99 5.05
N GLY A 161 2.34 -17.74 5.26
CA GLY A 161 2.28 -19.18 5.04
C GLY A 161 3.41 -19.96 5.75
N ASP A 162 4.11 -20.82 5.02
CA ASP A 162 5.21 -21.63 5.55
C ASP A 162 6.56 -20.90 5.63
N ARG A 163 6.62 -19.64 5.17
CA ARG A 163 7.78 -18.75 5.21
C ARG A 163 9.02 -19.28 4.48
N LYS A 164 8.87 -20.21 3.54
CA LYS A 164 10.02 -20.68 2.76
C LYS A 164 10.45 -19.65 1.73
N GLY A 165 11.77 -19.48 1.57
CA GLY A 165 12.35 -18.64 0.53
C GLY A 165 12.28 -17.13 0.77
N ILE A 166 11.78 -16.66 1.92
CA ILE A 166 11.84 -15.23 2.28
C ILE A 166 13.22 -14.86 2.84
N ASN A 167 13.58 -13.57 2.79
CA ASN A 167 14.81 -13.04 3.38
C ASN A 167 14.88 -13.26 4.91
N ARG A 168 13.71 -13.37 5.57
CA ARG A 168 13.50 -13.64 7.00
C ARG A 168 13.92 -12.53 7.96
N PHE A 169 14.98 -11.79 7.66
CA PHE A 169 15.46 -10.66 8.46
C PHE A 169 15.34 -9.36 7.66
N GLY A 170 14.89 -8.29 8.34
CA GLY A 170 14.83 -6.93 7.81
C GLY A 170 15.39 -5.93 8.81
N ASP A 171 16.12 -4.93 8.32
CA ASP A 171 16.70 -3.86 9.13
C ASP A 171 16.60 -2.54 8.37
N PHE A 172 16.05 -1.50 9.00
CA PHE A 172 15.90 -0.19 8.37
C PHE A 172 15.84 0.94 9.40
N SER A 173 16.44 2.08 9.04
CA SER A 173 16.30 3.34 9.78
C SER A 173 15.66 4.38 8.88
N ALA A 174 14.54 4.96 9.34
CA ALA A 174 13.77 5.97 8.63
C ALA A 174 13.84 7.32 9.37
N PRO A 175 14.36 8.39 8.75
CA PRO A 175 14.29 9.73 9.31
C PRO A 175 12.98 10.44 8.93
N LEU A 176 12.50 11.30 9.83
CA LEU A 176 11.46 12.30 9.55
C LEU A 176 11.80 13.55 10.36
N ASP A 177 12.18 14.62 9.66
CA ASP A 177 12.73 15.85 10.24
C ASP A 177 13.91 15.57 11.20
N GLU A 178 13.79 15.92 12.49
CA GLU A 178 14.82 15.63 13.50
C GLU A 178 14.77 14.20 14.05
N ALA A 179 13.66 13.49 13.85
CA ALA A 179 13.47 12.15 14.37
C ALA A 179 14.16 11.10 13.51
N LEU A 180 14.76 10.10 14.15
CA LEU A 180 15.31 8.92 13.51
C LEU A 180 14.79 7.68 14.23
N ILE A 181 14.03 6.85 13.52
CA ILE A 181 13.48 5.60 14.05
C ILE A 181 14.16 4.43 13.36
N HIS A 182 14.61 3.45 14.16
CA HIS A 182 15.22 2.22 13.70
C HIS A 182 14.31 1.03 14.01
N VAL A 183 14.17 0.11 13.06
CA VAL A 183 13.38 -1.12 13.19
C VAL A 183 14.20 -2.29 12.65
N SER A 184 14.24 -3.38 13.43
CA SER A 184 14.82 -4.67 13.05
C SER A 184 13.83 -5.79 13.38
N LEU A 185 13.56 -6.69 12.42
CA LEU A 185 12.56 -7.76 12.49
C LEU A 185 13.00 -9.06 11.81
#